data_AF-A0A091S2C6-F1
#
_entry.id   AF-A0A091S2C6-F1
#
_cell.length_a   1.000
_cell.length_b   1.000
_cell.length_c   1.000
_cell.angle_alpha   90.00
_cell.angle_beta   90.00
_cell.angle_gamma   90.00
#
_symmetry.space_group_name_H-M   'P 1'
#
loop_
_entity.id
_entity.type
_entity.pdbx_description
1 polymer ?
#
loop_
_entity_poly.entity_id
_entity_poly.type
_entity_poly.pdbx_seq_one_letter_code
_entity_poly.pdbx_strand_id
1 'polypeptide(L)'
;FSVGYSAVALNHVIDFKEKKQEIAKPVSPSELFPSLPIVQGTSKRIKVLTRLTLVVSDPSHCNLLRSTSANIRLYDIIAVFPKTEKLFHIACTTLDVDLVCINVTEKLPFYFRRPPVNMAIDRGIYFELLYTPAIKDSTMRRYTISNAISLMQICKGKNIVISSAAER
;
A
#
# COMPACT_ATOMS: atom_id res chain seq x y z
N PHE A 1 -6.52 8.84 23.96
CA PHE A 1 -6.60 9.69 22.76
C PHE A 1 -7.27 8.91 21.65
N SER A 2 -8.49 9.27 21.23
CA SER A 2 -9.11 8.73 20.02
C SER A 2 -8.96 9.78 18.93
N VAL A 3 -8.23 9.47 17.87
CA VAL A 3 -7.80 10.41 16.82
C VAL A 3 -8.79 10.50 15.65
N GLY A 4 -10.03 10.04 15.84
CA GLY A 4 -11.15 10.31 14.93
C GLY A 4 -11.28 9.42 13.68
N TYR A 5 -10.50 8.34 13.56
CA TYR A 5 -10.62 7.42 12.41
C TYR A 5 -11.93 6.64 12.42
N SER A 6 -12.65 6.67 11.28
CA SER A 6 -13.89 5.92 11.08
C SER A 6 -13.69 4.53 10.50
N ALA A 7 -12.57 4.31 9.82
CA ALA A 7 -12.19 3.03 9.22
C ALA A 7 -10.68 2.80 9.38
N VAL A 8 -10.30 1.54 9.57
CA VAL A 8 -8.91 1.10 9.72
C VAL A 8 -8.72 -0.16 8.89
N ALA A 9 -7.61 -0.25 8.15
CA ALA A 9 -7.24 -1.43 7.42
C ALA A 9 -6.07 -2.14 8.12
N LEU A 10 -6.23 -3.43 8.40
CA LEU A 10 -5.16 -4.30 8.93
C LEU A 10 -4.31 -4.78 7.76
N ASN A 11 -3.03 -4.40 7.77
CA ASN A 11 -2.12 -4.71 6.67
C ASN A 11 -1.37 -6.02 6.92
N HIS A 12 -1.48 -6.96 5.99
CA HIS A 12 -0.69 -8.19 5.92
C HIS A 12 0.40 -8.02 4.85
N VAL A 13 1.66 -8.01 5.27
CA VAL A 13 2.81 -7.83 4.37
C VAL A 13 3.40 -9.18 4.02
N ILE A 14 3.56 -9.48 2.73
CA ILE A 14 4.25 -10.68 2.24
C ILE A 14 5.51 -10.25 1.50
N ASP A 15 6.67 -10.71 1.97
CA ASP A 15 7.97 -10.49 1.36
C ASP A 15 8.57 -11.84 0.94
N PHE A 16 8.57 -12.10 -0.36
CA PHE A 16 9.00 -13.37 -0.99
C PHE A 16 10.53 -13.60 -0.96
N LYS A 17 11.22 -13.16 0.10
CA LYS A 17 12.65 -13.43 0.28
C LYS A 17 12.96 -14.93 0.43
N GLU A 18 11.97 -15.71 0.89
CA GLU A 18 12.08 -17.16 1.01
C GLU A 18 11.10 -17.86 0.05
N LYS A 19 11.58 -18.91 -0.64
CA LYS A 19 10.81 -19.62 -1.67
C LYS A 19 9.55 -20.26 -1.06
N LYS A 20 8.40 -20.00 -1.70
CA LYS A 20 7.04 -20.49 -1.39
C LYS A 20 6.46 -19.99 -0.06
N GLN A 21 6.12 -18.70 -0.01
CA GLN A 21 5.07 -18.24 0.90
C GLN A 21 3.72 -18.31 0.19
N GLU A 22 2.81 -19.09 0.74
CA GLU A 22 1.40 -19.07 0.34
C GLU A 22 0.71 -17.87 0.98
N ILE A 23 -0.21 -17.26 0.24
CA ILE A 23 -1.02 -16.16 0.75
C ILE A 23 -2.03 -16.76 1.72
N ALA A 24 -1.83 -16.52 3.02
CA ALA A 24 -2.77 -16.97 4.04
C ALA A 24 -4.12 -16.26 3.88
N LYS A 25 -5.19 -16.94 4.33
CA LYS A 25 -6.50 -16.30 4.44
C LYS A 25 -6.42 -15.13 5.42
N PRO A 26 -7.07 -13.99 5.12
CA PRO A 26 -7.13 -12.89 6.06
C PRO A 26 -7.84 -13.34 7.33
N VAL A 27 -7.36 -12.87 8.48
CA VAL A 27 -8.06 -13.11 9.75
C VAL A 27 -9.30 -12.24 9.76
N SER A 28 -10.45 -12.83 10.09
CA SER A 28 -11.70 -12.09 10.16
C SER A 28 -11.62 -11.02 11.26
N PRO A 29 -12.00 -9.76 10.99
CA PRO A 29 -12.03 -8.73 12.02
C PRO A 29 -12.87 -9.10 13.24
N SER A 30 -13.92 -9.90 13.05
CA SER A 30 -14.79 -10.39 14.12
C SER A 30 -14.11 -11.39 15.05
N GLU A 31 -13.09 -12.11 14.56
CA GLU A 31 -12.29 -13.04 15.37
C GLU A 31 -11.24 -12.29 16.19
N LEU A 32 -10.67 -11.22 15.65
CA LEU A 32 -9.66 -10.40 16.32
C LEU A 32 -10.27 -9.47 17.38
N PHE A 33 -11.46 -8.95 17.12
CA PHE A 33 -12.10 -7.94 17.96
C PHE A 33 -13.53 -8.36 18.28
N PRO A 34 -13.81 -8.87 19.50
CA PRO A 34 -15.15 -9.29 19.88
C PRO A 34 -16.15 -8.12 19.94
N SER A 35 -15.66 -6.90 20.13
CA SER A 35 -16.46 -5.69 19.94
C SER A 35 -15.60 -4.55 19.42
N LEU A 36 -16.13 -3.83 18.44
CA LEU A 36 -15.47 -2.68 17.83
C LEU A 36 -15.90 -1.38 18.53
N PRO A 37 -14.94 -0.48 18.83
CA PRO A 37 -15.24 0.77 19.51
C PRO A 37 -16.10 1.70 18.65
N ILE A 38 -16.88 2.54 19.32
CA ILE A 38 -17.69 3.58 18.68
C ILE A 38 -16.79 4.79 18.42
N VAL A 39 -16.82 5.26 17.19
CA VAL A 39 -16.03 6.41 16.74
C VAL A 39 -16.63 7.68 17.33
N GLN A 40 -15.79 8.47 17.99
CA GLN A 40 -16.19 9.76 18.54
C GLN A 40 -16.74 10.66 17.43
N GLY A 41 -17.92 11.24 17.66
CA GLY A 41 -18.57 12.19 16.74
C GLY A 41 -19.50 11.58 15.69
N THR A 42 -19.40 10.29 15.37
CA THR A 42 -20.28 9.65 14.35
C THR A 42 -21.24 8.61 14.92
N SER A 43 -21.08 8.23 16.20
CA SER A 43 -21.85 7.17 16.90
C SER A 43 -21.87 5.81 16.17
N LYS A 44 -21.05 5.64 15.13
CA LYS A 44 -20.90 4.42 14.35
C LYS A 44 -19.70 3.62 14.87
N ARG A 45 -19.77 2.30 14.76
CA ARG A 45 -18.62 1.44 15.04
C ARG A 45 -17.55 1.64 13.97
N ILE A 46 -16.30 1.56 14.39
CA ILE A 46 -15.16 1.59 13.46
C ILE A 46 -15.27 0.45 12.46
N LYS A 47 -15.00 0.72 11.19
CA LYS A 47 -14.93 -0.32 10.15
C LYS A 47 -13.51 -0.87 10.10
N VAL A 48 -13.35 -2.17 10.28
CA VAL A 48 -12.05 -2.84 10.15
C VAL A 48 -12.04 -3.59 8.82
N LEU A 49 -11.07 -3.25 7.98
CA LEU A 49 -10.84 -3.86 6.67
C LEU A 49 -9.56 -4.68 6.70
N THR A 50 -9.44 -5.62 5.78
CA THR A 50 -8.25 -6.44 5.58
C THR A 50 -7.51 -5.99 4.33
N ARG A 51 -6.21 -5.80 4.45
CA ARG A 51 -5.36 -5.32 3.37
C ARG A 51 -4.18 -6.26 3.17
N LEU A 52 -3.89 -6.60 1.92
CA LEU A 52 -2.71 -7.33 1.54
C LEU A 52 -1.70 -6.37 0.90
N THR A 53 -0.45 -6.37 1.35
CA THR A 53 0.66 -5.67 0.68
C THR A 53 1.70 -6.68 0.23
N LEU A 54 1.90 -6.81 -1.07
CA LEU A 54 2.91 -7.70 -1.63
C LEU A 54 4.19 -6.94 -1.96
N VAL A 55 5.32 -7.37 -1.38
CA VAL A 55 6.63 -6.83 -1.70
C VAL A 55 7.16 -7.52 -2.96
N VAL A 56 7.19 -6.77 -4.06
CA VAL A 56 7.58 -7.28 -5.37
C VAL A 56 9.04 -6.92 -5.62
N SER A 57 9.90 -7.94 -5.56
CA SER A 57 11.34 -7.81 -5.85
C SER A 57 11.72 -8.45 -7.19
N ASP A 58 10.95 -9.43 -7.67
CA ASP A 58 11.17 -10.14 -8.93
C ASP A 58 9.87 -10.20 -9.76
N PRO A 59 9.93 -10.16 -11.10
CA PRO A 59 8.74 -10.25 -11.96
C PRO A 59 7.94 -11.55 -11.79
N SER A 60 8.56 -12.65 -11.34
CA SER A 60 7.86 -13.90 -11.05
C SER A 60 6.83 -13.74 -9.93
N HIS A 61 7.03 -12.83 -8.97
CA HIS A 61 6.05 -12.56 -7.91
C HIS A 61 4.76 -11.95 -8.47
N CYS A 62 4.85 -11.20 -9.58
CA CYS A 62 3.69 -10.67 -10.29
C CYS A 62 2.80 -11.78 -10.88
N ASN A 63 3.34 -12.98 -11.14
CA ASN A 63 2.53 -14.10 -11.63
C ASN A 63 1.52 -14.56 -10.58
N LEU A 64 1.83 -14.44 -9.29
CA LEU A 64 0.92 -14.83 -8.22
C LEU A 64 -0.32 -13.92 -8.16
N LEU A 65 -0.11 -12.61 -8.35
CA LEU A 65 -1.19 -11.63 -8.50
C LEU A 65 -2.03 -11.91 -9.74
N ARG A 66 -1.38 -12.16 -10.88
CA ARG A 66 -2.08 -12.46 -12.15
C ARG A 66 -2.83 -13.78 -12.15
N SER A 67 -2.36 -14.75 -11.37
CA SER A 67 -2.99 -16.06 -11.21
C SER A 67 -4.25 -16.01 -10.33
N THR A 68 -4.55 -14.86 -9.70
CA THR A 68 -5.74 -14.64 -8.86
C THR A 68 -5.97 -15.78 -7.88
N SER A 69 -4.96 -16.07 -7.04
CA SER A 69 -5.11 -17.09 -6.01
C SER A 69 -6.36 -16.82 -5.16
N ALA A 70 -7.12 -17.86 -4.83
CA ALA A 70 -8.43 -17.71 -4.17
C ALA A 70 -8.37 -16.87 -2.88
N ASN A 71 -7.22 -16.90 -2.19
CA ASN A 71 -7.00 -16.16 -0.95
C ASN A 71 -6.79 -14.66 -1.15
N ILE A 72 -6.25 -14.20 -2.30
CA ILE A 72 -6.10 -12.77 -2.59
C ILE A 72 -7.46 -12.08 -2.64
N ARG A 73 -8.45 -12.75 -3.25
CA ARG A 73 -9.83 -12.24 -3.39
C ARG A 73 -10.59 -12.11 -2.07
N LEU A 74 -10.03 -12.62 -0.96
CA LEU A 74 -10.61 -12.49 0.37
C LEU A 74 -10.21 -11.18 1.05
N TYR A 75 -9.15 -10.51 0.58
CA TYR A 75 -8.74 -9.21 1.11
C TYR A 75 -9.59 -8.10 0.52
N ASP A 76 -9.94 -7.11 1.33
CA ASP A 76 -10.73 -5.95 0.89
C ASP A 76 -9.90 -4.98 0.04
N ILE A 77 -8.58 -4.94 0.26
CA ILE A 77 -7.66 -4.01 -0.39
C ILE A 77 -6.38 -4.75 -0.79
N ILE A 78 -5.97 -4.61 -2.06
CA ILE A 78 -4.75 -5.20 -2.60
C ILE A 78 -3.75 -4.08 -2.92
N ALA A 79 -2.59 -4.14 -2.28
CA ALA A 79 -1.49 -3.20 -2.44
C ALA A 79 -0.21 -3.91 -2.89
N VAL A 80 0.64 -3.21 -3.63
CA VAL A 80 1.96 -3.71 -4.03
C VAL A 80 3.06 -2.72 -3.68
N PHE A 81 4.20 -3.25 -3.26
CA PHE A 81 5.42 -2.49 -2.98
C PHE A 81 6.50 -2.88 -3.99
N PRO A 82 6.62 -2.16 -5.13
CA PRO A 82 7.62 -2.45 -6.15
C PRO A 82 8.99 -1.90 -5.76
N LYS A 83 10.05 -2.74 -5.84
CA LYS A 83 11.43 -2.30 -5.53
C LYS A 83 12.21 -1.73 -6.72
N THR A 84 11.75 -1.94 -7.94
CA THR A 84 12.47 -1.51 -9.16
C THR A 84 11.56 -0.75 -10.12
N GLU A 85 12.14 0.06 -11.01
CA GLU A 85 11.41 0.83 -12.03
C GLU A 85 10.57 -0.08 -12.94
N LYS A 86 11.11 -1.24 -13.33
CA LYS A 86 10.42 -2.21 -14.18
C LYS A 86 9.17 -2.76 -13.47
N LEU A 87 9.28 -3.09 -12.19
CA LEU A 87 8.16 -3.59 -11.39
C LEU A 87 7.13 -2.50 -11.11
N PHE A 88 7.57 -1.26 -10.90
CA PHE A 88 6.67 -0.12 -10.78
C PHE A 88 5.86 0.10 -12.06
N HIS A 89 6.50 0.00 -13.24
CA HIS A 89 5.81 0.07 -14.51
C HIS A 89 4.75 -1.03 -14.63
N ILE A 90 5.13 -2.28 -14.39
CA ILE A 90 4.24 -3.46 -14.43
C ILE A 90 3.05 -3.27 -13.46
N ALA A 91 3.29 -2.76 -12.25
CA ALA A 91 2.25 -2.48 -11.27
C ALA A 91 1.23 -1.45 -11.77
N CYS A 92 1.69 -0.39 -12.42
CA CYS A 92 0.83 0.66 -12.96
C CYS A 92 0.02 0.20 -14.18
N THR A 93 0.59 -0.65 -15.04
CA THR A 93 0.03 -0.96 -16.37
C THR A 93 -0.68 -2.30 -16.47
N THR A 94 -0.21 -3.33 -15.76
CA THR A 94 -0.66 -4.72 -15.99
C THR A 94 -1.29 -5.38 -14.77
N LEU A 95 -0.87 -5.02 -13.55
CA LEU A 95 -1.39 -5.65 -12.34
C LEU A 95 -2.76 -5.09 -11.97
N ASP A 96 -3.63 -5.96 -11.48
CA ASP A 96 -4.94 -5.60 -10.93
C ASP A 96 -4.80 -5.40 -9.41
N VAL A 97 -4.58 -4.15 -9.02
CA VAL A 97 -4.25 -3.74 -7.65
C VAL A 97 -4.90 -2.40 -7.36
N ASP A 98 -5.29 -2.17 -6.11
CA ASP A 98 -5.92 -0.90 -5.69
C ASP A 98 -4.87 0.16 -5.37
N LEU A 99 -3.75 -0.27 -4.77
CA LEU A 99 -2.71 0.61 -4.24
C LEU A 99 -1.31 0.23 -4.73
N VAL A 100 -0.52 1.24 -5.09
CA VAL A 100 0.92 1.11 -5.31
C VAL A 100 1.65 1.89 -4.22
N CYS A 101 2.32 1.16 -3.33
CA CYS A 101 3.09 1.73 -2.24
C CYS A 101 4.42 2.26 -2.76
N ILE A 102 4.74 3.51 -2.42
CA ILE A 102 5.99 4.14 -2.82
C ILE A 102 7.03 3.96 -1.74
N ASN A 103 8.23 3.52 -2.12
CA ASN A 103 9.36 3.45 -1.21
C ASN A 103 9.86 4.87 -0.87
N VAL A 104 9.85 5.19 0.43
CA VAL A 104 10.18 6.51 0.99
C VAL A 104 11.30 6.45 2.04
N THR A 105 11.78 5.24 2.38
CA THR A 105 12.83 5.05 3.39
C THR A 105 14.22 5.35 2.84
N GLU A 106 14.38 5.27 1.51
CA GLU A 106 15.63 5.51 0.80
C GLU A 106 15.41 6.41 -0.42
N LYS A 107 16.51 6.92 -0.98
CA LYS A 107 16.47 7.61 -2.26
C LYS A 107 16.03 6.61 -3.32
N LEU A 108 14.93 6.89 -4.01
CA LEU A 108 14.47 6.03 -5.09
C LEU A 108 15.57 5.88 -6.14
N PRO A 109 15.89 4.64 -6.57
CA PRO A 109 16.92 4.41 -7.58
C PRO A 109 16.45 4.77 -8.99
N PHE A 110 15.22 5.28 -9.14
CA PHE A 110 14.61 5.64 -10.42
C PHE A 110 13.72 6.87 -10.29
N TYR A 111 13.37 7.46 -11.44
CA TYR A 111 12.46 8.59 -11.54
C TYR A 111 11.06 8.13 -11.97
N PHE A 112 10.03 8.81 -11.47
CA PHE A 112 8.67 8.57 -11.93
C PHE A 112 8.48 9.06 -13.37
N ARG A 113 8.03 8.18 -14.26
CA ARG A 113 7.68 8.55 -15.63
C ARG A 113 6.19 8.85 -15.73
N ARG A 114 5.82 9.85 -16.55
CA ARG A 114 4.42 10.23 -16.78
C ARG A 114 3.54 9.10 -17.33
N PRO A 115 3.96 8.33 -18.37
CA PRO A 115 3.08 7.32 -18.96
C PRO A 115 2.56 6.25 -17.98
N PRO A 116 3.38 5.56 -17.16
CA PRO A 116 2.85 4.58 -16.20
C PRO A 116 1.99 5.25 -15.13
N VAL A 117 2.38 6.42 -14.63
CA VAL A 117 1.61 7.12 -13.58
C VAL A 117 0.22 7.53 -14.08
N ASN A 118 0.12 8.08 -15.30
CA ASN A 118 -1.17 8.43 -15.88
C ASN A 118 -2.04 7.20 -16.11
N MET A 119 -1.46 6.10 -16.62
CA MET A 119 -2.20 4.86 -16.81
C MET A 119 -2.73 4.31 -15.48
N ALA A 120 -1.95 4.36 -14.40
CA ALA A 120 -2.42 3.98 -13.07
C ALA A 120 -3.60 4.85 -12.60
N ILE A 121 -3.50 6.17 -12.79
CA ILE A 121 -4.57 7.12 -12.44
C ILE A 121 -5.85 6.81 -13.22
N ASP A 122 -5.75 6.61 -14.54
CA ASP A 122 -6.89 6.33 -15.41
C ASP A 122 -7.55 4.98 -15.07
N ARG A 123 -6.76 4.01 -14.59
CA ARG A 123 -7.23 2.72 -14.06
C ARG A 123 -7.82 2.80 -12.65
N GLY A 124 -7.78 3.96 -12.00
CA GLY A 124 -8.29 4.14 -10.63
C GLY A 124 -7.36 3.63 -9.54
N ILE A 125 -6.09 3.37 -9.85
CA ILE A 125 -5.07 2.94 -8.88
C ILE A 125 -4.59 4.15 -8.09
N TYR A 126 -4.39 3.96 -6.78
CA TYR A 126 -3.91 4.99 -5.87
C TYR A 126 -2.45 4.76 -5.48
N PHE A 127 -1.69 5.84 -5.31
CA PHE A 127 -0.33 5.79 -4.81
C PHE A 127 -0.33 6.04 -3.31
N GLU A 128 0.22 5.10 -2.55
CA GLU A 128 0.35 5.25 -1.11
C GLU A 128 1.72 5.79 -0.71
N LEU A 129 1.70 6.85 0.12
CA LEU A 129 2.88 7.42 0.77
C LEU A 129 2.82 7.17 2.28
N LEU A 130 3.84 6.47 2.80
CA LEU A 130 3.96 6.22 4.23
C LEU A 130 4.66 7.39 4.92
N TYR A 131 4.05 7.99 5.95
CA TYR A 131 4.66 9.12 6.65
C TYR A 131 5.55 8.71 7.84
N THR A 132 5.41 7.48 8.35
CA THR A 132 6.18 7.02 9.53
C THR A 132 7.70 7.18 9.39
N PRO A 133 8.34 6.87 8.25
CA PRO A 133 9.77 7.11 8.06
C PRO A 133 10.16 8.58 8.28
N ALA A 134 9.27 9.52 7.95
CA ALA A 134 9.51 10.95 8.13
C ALA A 134 9.54 11.40 9.60
N ILE A 135 8.90 10.64 10.48
CA ILE A 135 8.87 10.93 11.92
C ILE A 135 10.04 10.22 12.63
N LYS A 136 10.40 9.01 12.18
CA LYS A 136 11.44 8.18 12.81
C LYS A 136 12.85 8.75 12.68
N ASP A 137 13.24 9.22 11.49
CA ASP A 137 14.60 9.69 11.24
C ASP A 137 14.65 10.93 10.33
N SER A 138 15.61 11.82 10.60
CA SER A 138 15.76 13.07 9.86
C SER A 138 16.22 12.88 8.41
N THR A 139 16.99 11.83 8.14
CA THR A 139 17.43 11.47 6.79
C THR A 139 16.27 10.87 6.01
N MET A 140 15.54 9.93 6.62
CA MET A 140 14.32 9.35 6.04
C MET A 140 13.23 10.41 5.78
N ARG A 141 13.14 11.46 6.61
CA ARG A 141 12.27 12.62 6.36
C ARG A 141 12.61 13.33 5.05
N ARG A 142 13.90 13.56 4.77
CA ARG A 142 14.34 14.18 3.51
C ARG A 142 13.95 13.31 2.31
N TYR A 143 14.16 11.99 2.40
CA TYR A 143 13.77 11.08 1.33
C TYR A 143 12.25 11.01 1.13
N THR A 144 11.47 10.95 2.22
CA THR A 144 10.01 10.93 2.15
C THR A 144 9.48 12.17 1.45
N ILE A 145 9.94 13.36 1.86
CA ILE A 145 9.51 14.63 1.26
C ILE A 145 9.97 14.71 -0.21
N SER A 146 11.22 14.36 -0.51
CA SER A 146 11.76 14.41 -1.88
C SER A 146 11.01 13.48 -2.84
N ASN A 147 10.78 12.23 -2.43
CA ASN A 147 10.09 11.23 -3.24
C ASN A 147 8.61 11.60 -3.42
N ALA A 148 7.96 12.12 -2.36
CA ALA A 148 6.58 12.62 -2.44
C ALA A 148 6.46 13.80 -3.41
N ILE A 149 7.35 14.79 -3.36
CA ILE A 149 7.34 15.93 -4.29
C ILE A 149 7.53 15.45 -5.74
N SER A 150 8.48 14.53 -5.96
CA SER A 150 8.72 13.94 -7.28
C SER A 150 7.47 13.26 -7.85
N LEU A 151 6.75 12.49 -7.02
CA LEU A 151 5.48 11.89 -7.43
C LEU A 151 4.41 12.95 -7.70
N MET A 152 4.25 13.92 -6.80
CA MET A 152 3.25 15.00 -6.89
C MET A 152 3.38 15.80 -8.19
N GLN A 153 4.61 16.07 -8.64
CA GLN A 153 4.88 16.78 -9.90
C GLN A 153 4.39 15.99 -11.13
N ILE A 154 4.39 14.66 -11.05
CA ILE A 154 3.99 13.78 -12.14
C ILE A 154 2.49 13.50 -12.11
N CYS A 155 1.94 13.12 -10.95
CA CYS A 155 0.50 12.81 -10.81
C CYS A 155 -0.39 14.06 -10.70
N LYS A 156 0.19 15.24 -10.48
CA LYS A 156 -0.52 16.50 -10.24
C LYS A 156 -1.50 16.42 -9.06
N GLY A 157 -1.15 15.67 -8.02
CA GLY A 157 -1.98 15.47 -6.83
C GLY A 157 -3.16 14.51 -6.99
N LYS A 158 -3.27 13.81 -8.12
CA LYS A 158 -4.33 12.81 -8.34
C LYS A 158 -3.98 11.47 -7.69
N ASN A 159 -5.00 10.82 -7.14
CA ASN A 159 -4.97 9.46 -6.61
C ASN A 159 -3.81 9.20 -5.63
N ILE A 160 -3.60 10.08 -4.66
CA ILE A 160 -2.60 9.90 -3.60
C ILE A 160 -3.30 9.64 -2.27
N VAL A 161 -2.81 8.63 -1.54
CA VAL A 161 -3.21 8.30 -0.17
C VAL A 161 -1.99 8.40 0.74
N ILE A 162 -2.19 8.93 1.94
CA ILE A 162 -1.16 9.01 2.97
C ILE A 162 -1.56 8.08 4.11
N SER A 163 -0.62 7.22 4.53
CA SER A 163 -0.85 6.21 5.56
C SER A 163 0.27 6.18 6.59
N SER A 164 -0.03 5.70 7.80
CA SER A 164 0.94 5.66 8.89
C SER A 164 1.80 4.41 8.87
N ALA A 165 1.25 3.21 8.63
CA ALA A 165 1.96 1.94 8.92
C ALA A 165 2.61 1.97 10.32
N ALA A 166 1.86 2.43 11.33
CA ALA A 166 2.35 2.52 12.70
C ALA A 166 2.55 1.12 13.29
N GLU A 167 3.74 0.84 13.83
CA GLU A 167 4.10 -0.47 14.42
C GLU A 167 4.38 -0.42 15.93
N ARG A 168 4.67 0.75 16.50
CA ARG A 168 4.63 1.13 17.93
C ARG A 168 5.24 2.51 18.10
#